data_AF-A0A2M6K8B6-F1
#
_entry.id   AF-A0A2M6K8B6-F1
#
_cell.length_a   1.000
_cell.length_b   1.000
_cell.length_c   1.000
_cell.angle_alpha   90.00
_cell.angle_beta   90.00
_cell.angle_gamma   90.00
#
_symmetry.space_group_name_H-M   'P 1'
#
loop_
_entity.id
_entity.type
_entity.pdbx_description
1 polymer ?
#
loop_
_entity_poly.entity_id
_entity_poly.type
_entity_poly.pdbx_seq_one_letter_code
_entity_poly.pdbx_strand_id
1 'polypeptide(L)'
;MNHYYQDANYIVSYLINRNDKERQEAKATFSKALLKELKLILQPEIVIESESTLRKMYHVPKSSVITNLIDLISVDYIDVPYRTIIIES
;
A
#
# COMPACT_ATOMS: atom_id res chain seq x y z
N MET A 1 3.56 2.68 20.81
CA MET A 1 2.79 2.35 19.60
C MET A 1 3.74 1.63 18.65
N ASN A 2 3.40 0.43 18.20
CA ASN A 2 4.32 -0.37 17.37
C ASN A 2 4.29 0.15 15.92
N HIS A 3 5.48 0.28 15.32
CA HIS A 3 5.65 0.70 13.93
C HIS A 3 5.87 -0.53 13.05
N TYR A 4 5.07 -0.68 12.00
CA TYR A 4 5.14 -1.80 11.07
C TYR A 4 5.49 -1.30 9.67
N TYR A 5 6.68 -1.67 9.20
CA TYR A 5 7.10 -1.43 7.84
C TYR A 5 6.42 -2.42 6.89
N GLN A 6 5.88 -1.90 5.80
CA GLN A 6 5.15 -2.71 4.81
C GLN A 6 6.08 -3.19 3.69
N ASP A 7 5.74 -4.35 3.12
CA ASP A 7 6.39 -4.95 1.95
C ASP A 7 5.53 -4.72 0.70
N ALA A 8 6.15 -4.63 -0.48
CA ALA A 8 5.45 -4.44 -1.74
C ALA A 8 4.45 -5.56 -2.03
N ASN A 9 4.80 -6.81 -1.71
CA ASN A 9 3.89 -7.95 -1.85
C ASN A 9 2.62 -7.77 -1.01
N TYR A 10 2.74 -7.14 0.16
CA TYR A 10 1.61 -6.89 1.03
C TYR A 10 0.66 -5.85 0.44
N ILE A 11 1.21 -4.77 -0.11
CA ILE A 11 0.46 -3.72 -0.81
C ILE A 11 -0.22 -4.29 -2.06
N VAL A 12 0.52 -5.09 -2.83
CA VAL A 12 0.00 -5.77 -4.02
C VAL A 12 -1.16 -6.70 -3.62
N SER A 13 -1.01 -7.57 -2.62
CA SER A 13 -2.08 -8.49 -2.18
C SER A 13 -3.28 -7.75 -1.57
N TYR A 14 -3.09 -6.55 -1.01
CA TYR A 14 -4.19 -5.69 -0.59
C TYR A 14 -4.99 -5.14 -1.79
N LEU A 15 -4.27 -4.65 -2.81
CA LEU A 15 -4.85 -3.99 -3.99
C LEU A 15 -5.45 -4.96 -5.01
N ILE A 16 -4.79 -6.09 -5.22
CA ILE A 16 -5.25 -7.14 -6.14
C ILE A 16 -5.52 -8.41 -5.34
N ASN A 17 -6.68 -9.04 -5.58
CA ASN A 17 -7.09 -10.25 -4.86
C ASN A 17 -6.29 -11.49 -5.33
N ARG A 18 -4.96 -11.47 -5.18
CA ARG A 18 -4.06 -12.56 -5.61
C ARG A 18 -4.28 -13.81 -4.77
N ASN A 19 -4.47 -13.62 -3.46
CA ASN A 19 -4.66 -14.67 -2.48
C ASN A 19 -5.61 -14.16 -1.39
N ASP A 20 -6.74 -14.86 -1.21
CA ASP A 20 -7.76 -14.46 -0.24
C ASP A 20 -7.22 -14.40 1.19
N LYS A 21 -6.31 -15.33 1.56
CA LYS A 21 -5.69 -15.35 2.89
C LYS A 21 -4.81 -14.12 3.10
N GLU A 22 -3.89 -13.86 2.18
CA GLU A 22 -2.99 -12.69 2.27
C GLU A 22 -3.79 -11.38 2.28
N ARG A 23 -4.87 -11.30 1.49
CA ARG A 23 -5.76 -10.14 1.50
C ARG A 23 -6.51 -9.97 2.81
N GLN A 24 -7.00 -11.05 3.41
CA GLN A 24 -7.66 -10.98 4.72
C GLN A 24 -6.68 -10.53 5.80
N GLU A 25 -5.45 -11.03 5.78
CA GLU A 25 -4.36 -10.59 6.66
C GLU A 25 -4.03 -9.10 6.43
N ALA A 26 -3.92 -8.67 5.17
CA ALA A 26 -3.77 -7.27 4.79
C ALA A 26 -4.88 -6.38 5.35
N LYS A 27 -6.13 -6.74 5.09
CA LYS A 27 -7.28 -6.01 5.61
C LYS A 27 -7.28 -5.94 7.12
N ALA A 28 -6.98 -7.03 7.83
CA ALA A 28 -6.95 -7.05 9.28
C ALA A 28 -5.92 -6.07 9.84
N THR A 29 -4.72 -6.02 9.27
CA THR A 29 -3.67 -5.07 9.68
C THR A 29 -4.04 -3.62 9.38
N PHE A 30 -4.59 -3.36 8.19
CA PHE A 30 -5.07 -2.02 7.83
C PHE A 30 -6.22 -1.56 8.74
N SER A 31 -7.12 -2.46 9.14
CA SER A 31 -8.16 -2.17 10.13
C SER A 31 -7.57 -1.82 11.50
N LYS A 32 -6.54 -2.53 11.96
CA LYS A 32 -5.84 -2.18 13.22
C LYS A 32 -5.16 -0.82 13.14
N ALA A 33 -4.60 -0.48 11.98
CA ALA A 33 -4.01 0.85 11.73
C ALA A 33 -5.07 1.95 11.79
N LEU A 34 -6.22 1.72 11.15
CA LEU A 34 -7.38 2.63 11.20
C LEU A 34 -7.87 2.86 12.64
N LEU A 35 -7.88 1.80 13.46
CA LEU A 35 -8.22 1.87 14.88
C LEU A 35 -7.10 2.46 15.76
N LYS A 36 -5.99 2.92 15.17
CA LYS A 36 -4.81 3.48 15.85
C LYS A 36 -4.12 2.51 16.82
N GLU A 37 -4.35 1.21 16.66
CA GLU A 37 -3.69 0.17 17.46
C GLU A 37 -2.21 -0.01 17.05
N LEU A 38 -1.90 0.31 15.79
CA LEU A 38 -0.56 0.27 15.22
C LEU A 38 -0.37 1.40 14.21
N LYS A 39 0.89 1.72 13.89
CA LYS A 39 1.25 2.64 12.81
C LYS A 39 1.82 1.85 11.64
N LEU A 40 1.26 2.04 10.44
CA LEU A 40 1.84 1.50 9.22
C LEU A 40 2.82 2.53 8.65
N ILE A 41 4.00 2.06 8.26
CA ILE A 41 4.99 2.87 7.54
C ILE A 41 5.18 2.24 6.17
N LEU A 42 4.91 3.03 5.14
CA LEU A 42 5.08 2.63 3.75
C LEU A 42 6.19 3.48 3.13
N GLN A 43 7.36 2.86 2.93
CA GLN A 43 8.52 3.54 2.38
C GLN A 43 8.29 3.86 0.88
N PRO A 44 8.87 4.97 0.36
CA PRO A 44 8.74 5.35 -1.06
C PRO A 44 9.14 4.22 -2.03
N GLU A 45 10.20 3.48 -1.71
CA GLU A 45 10.70 2.36 -2.50
C GLU A 45 9.64 1.26 -2.66
N ILE A 46 8.83 1.05 -1.62
CA ILE A 46 7.75 0.05 -1.62
C ILE A 46 6.60 0.52 -2.52
N VAL A 47 6.32 1.83 -2.58
CA VAL A 47 5.33 2.39 -3.51
C VAL A 47 5.77 2.15 -4.97
N ILE A 48 7.05 2.44 -5.26
CA ILE A 48 7.64 2.25 -6.59
C ILE A 48 7.64 0.76 -6.98
N GLU A 49 8.04 -0.12 -6.06
CA GLU A 49 8.05 -1.56 -6.31
C GLU A 49 6.63 -2.11 -6.53
N SER A 50 5.65 -1.63 -5.76
CA SER A 50 4.24 -2.00 -5.92
C SER A 50 3.69 -1.56 -7.28
N GLU A 51 3.99 -0.34 -7.72
CA GLU A 51 3.62 0.16 -9.07
C GLU A 51 4.18 -0.75 -10.16
N SER A 52 5.49 -1.01 -10.09
CA SER A 52 6.20 -1.82 -11.08
C SER A 52 5.66 -3.24 -11.11
N THR A 53 5.37 -3.83 -9.94
CA THR A 53 4.83 -5.18 -9.81
C THR A 53 3.42 -5.27 -10.39
N LEU A 54 2.51 -4.35 -10.02
CA LEU A 54 1.15 -4.32 -10.53
C LEU A 54 1.10 -4.19 -12.07
N ARG A 55 2.00 -3.39 -12.65
CA ARG A 55 2.04 -3.20 -14.09
C ARG A 55 2.72 -4.32 -14.86
N LYS A 56 3.89 -4.77 -14.41
CA LYS A 56 4.70 -5.75 -15.16
C LYS A 56 4.23 -7.18 -14.96
N MET A 57 3.82 -7.52 -13.75
CA MET A 57 3.42 -8.89 -13.41
C MET A 57 1.93 -9.11 -13.60
N TYR A 58 1.11 -8.15 -13.16
CA TYR A 58 -0.35 -8.28 -13.17
C TYR A 58 -1.03 -7.48 -14.28
N HIS A 59 -0.26 -6.80 -15.14
CA HIS A 59 -0.76 -6.07 -16.31
C HIS A 59 -1.89 -5.07 -15.98
N VAL A 60 -1.92 -4.55 -14.75
CA VAL A 60 -2.92 -3.58 -14.32
C VAL A 60 -2.68 -2.27 -15.09
N PRO A 61 -3.72 -1.64 -15.66
CA PRO A 61 -3.57 -0.38 -16.37
C PRO A 61 -2.91 0.69 -15.50
N LYS A 62 -1.95 1.44 -16.07
CA LYS A 62 -1.19 2.47 -15.34
C LYS A 62 -2.10 3.45 -14.59
N SER A 63 -3.18 3.90 -15.23
CA SER A 63 -4.15 4.81 -14.61
C SER A 63 -4.82 4.22 -13.36
N SER A 64 -5.19 2.94 -13.40
CA SER A 64 -5.78 2.23 -12.27
C SER A 64 -4.76 2.03 -11.15
N VAL A 65 -3.50 1.68 -11.48
CA VAL A 65 -2.42 1.54 -10.49
C VAL A 65 -2.17 2.86 -9.76
N ILE A 66 -2.04 3.96 -10.50
CA ILE A 66 -1.82 5.29 -9.94
C ILE A 66 -2.97 5.68 -9.03
N THR A 67 -4.21 5.55 -9.49
CA THR A 67 -5.41 5.89 -8.69
C THR A 67 -5.42 5.11 -7.38
N ASN A 68 -5.26 3.77 -7.45
CA ASN A 68 -5.29 2.91 -6.28
C ASN A 68 -4.14 3.19 -5.29
N LEU A 69 -2.93 3.45 -5.78
CA LEU A 69 -1.80 3.77 -4.92
C LEU A 69 -1.94 5.16 -4.29
N ILE A 70 -2.40 6.16 -5.04
CA ILE A 70 -2.67 7.50 -4.51
C ILE A 70 -3.73 7.43 -3.41
N ASP A 71 -4.84 6.74 -3.65
CA ASP A 71 -5.91 6.56 -2.66
C ASP A 71 -5.36 5.89 -1.39
N LEU A 72 -4.49 4.89 -1.55
CA LEU A 72 -3.86 4.18 -0.43
C LEU A 72 -2.94 5.08 0.38
N ILE A 73 -2.04 5.83 -0.26
CA ILE A 73 -1.05 6.67 0.44
C ILE A 73 -1.65 7.96 1.01
N SER A 74 -2.85 8.33 0.55
CA SER A 74 -3.58 9.51 1.02
C SER A 74 -4.28 9.29 2.36
N VAL A 75 -4.38 8.06 2.86
CA VAL A 75 -5.03 7.80 4.15
C VAL A 75 -4.16 8.22 5.34
N ASP A 76 -4.78 8.79 6.37
CA ASP A 76 -4.06 9.39 7.50
C ASP A 76 -3.36 8.38 8.41
N TYR A 77 -3.80 7.12 8.42
CA TYR A 77 -3.25 6.08 9.30
C TYR A 77 -2.05 5.33 8.69
N ILE A 78 -1.62 5.70 7.48
CA ILE A 78 -0.40 5.17 6.84
C ILE A 78 0.62 6.29 6.76
N ASP A 79 1.72 6.13 7.48
CA ASP A 79 2.85 7.04 7.37
C ASP A 79 3.62 6.77 6.09
N VAL A 80 3.74 7.78 5.23
CA VAL A 80 4.49 7.70 3.97
C VAL A 80 5.55 8.80 4.02
N PRO A 81 6.82 8.47 4.26
CA PRO A 81 7.89 9.44 4.18
C PRO A 81 7.86 10.14 2.82
N TYR A 82 7.98 11.47 2.82
CA TYR A 82 7.95 12.29 1.61
C TYR A 82 6.66 12.15 0.78
N ARG A 83 5.52 11.83 1.41
CA ARG A 83 4.19 11.65 0.76
C ARG A 83 3.89 12.70 -0.33
N THR A 84 4.10 13.98 -0.03
CA THR A 84 3.80 15.08 -0.95
C THR A 84 4.60 14.96 -2.25
N ILE A 85 5.87 14.61 -2.18
CA ILE A 85 6.74 14.44 -3.36
C ILE A 85 6.25 13.28 -4.23
N ILE A 86 5.74 12.22 -3.63
CA ILE A 86 5.25 11.03 -4.35
C ILE A 86 3.89 11.30 -5.02
N ILE A 87 3.03 12.11 -4.40
CA ILE A 87 1.71 12.43 -4.95
C ILE A 87 1.83 13.46 -6.10
N GLU A 88 2.77 14.39 -6.00
CA GLU A 88 2.94 15.48 -6.97
C GLU A 88 3.79 15.10 -8.20
N SER A 89 4.39 13.91 -8.22
CA SER A 89 5.22 13.38 -9.32
C SER A 89 4.43 12.65 -10.41
#